data_AF-A0A8S2SMS3-F1
#
_entry.id   AF-A0A8S2SMS3-F1
#
_cell.length_a   1.000
_cell.length_b   1.000
_cell.length_c   1.000
_cell.angle_alpha   90.00
_cell.angle_beta   90.00
_cell.angle_gamma   90.00
#
_symmetry.space_group_name_H-M   'P 1'
#
loop_
_entity.id
_entity.type
_entity.pdbx_description
1 polymer ?
#
loop_
_entity_poly.entity_id
_entity_poly.type
_entity_poly.pdbx_seq_one_letter_code
_entity_poly.pdbx_strand_id
1 'polypeptide(L)'
;TCTDRFLISLGGQDDGAIIVWNMETKEPVCGSAAQHKSAGITYCLATSKEDEFQFYSAGSGTLRFWQLDVSNRKIRATDINTGIVKRIVKCMT
;
A
#
# COMPACT_ATOMS: atom_id res chain seq x y z
N THR A 1 -2.47 -5.61 -6.16
CA THR A 1 -1.75 -6.82 -5.69
C THR A 1 -2.68 -7.62 -4.80
N CYS A 2 -2.47 -8.92 -4.61
CA CYS A 2 -3.31 -9.73 -3.74
C CYS A 2 -2.51 -10.81 -3.02
N THR A 3 -3.09 -11.30 -1.94
CA THR A 3 -2.80 -12.58 -1.30
C THR A 3 -4.04 -13.48 -1.46
N ASP A 4 -4.03 -14.65 -0.85
CA ASP A 4 -5.18 -15.56 -0.92
C ASP A 4 -6.44 -14.97 -0.26
N ARG A 5 -6.29 -14.22 0.83
CA ARG A 5 -7.42 -13.62 1.58
C ARG A 5 -7.69 -12.17 1.25
N PHE A 6 -6.68 -11.41 0.85
CA PHE A 6 -6.81 -9.96 0.69
C PHE A 6 -6.45 -9.49 -0.72
N LEU A 7 -7.31 -8.66 -1.29
CA LEU A 7 -6.98 -7.86 -2.48
C LEU A 7 -6.65 -6.45 -2.03
N ILE A 8 -5.56 -5.89 -2.56
CA ILE A 8 -5.12 -4.52 -2.27
C ILE A 8 -5.07 -3.76 -3.59
N SER A 9 -5.91 -2.74 -3.69
CA SER A 9 -6.01 -1.85 -4.85
C SER A 9 -5.39 -0.49 -4.55
N LEU A 10 -4.76 0.10 -5.56
CA LEU A 10 -4.26 1.47 -5.54
C LEU A 10 -5.09 2.30 -6.53
N GLY A 11 -5.65 3.41 -6.04
CA GLY A 11 -6.35 4.39 -6.84
C GLY A 11 -5.41 5.17 -7.76
N GLY A 12 -5.98 5.89 -8.73
CA GLY A 12 -5.23 6.71 -9.67
C GLY A 12 -4.52 7.88 -8.98
N GLN A 13 -3.82 8.69 -9.79
CA GLN A 13 -3.07 9.86 -9.32
C GLN A 13 -3.92 10.84 -8.50
N ASP A 14 -5.20 11.02 -8.87
CA ASP A 14 -6.10 12.00 -8.25
C ASP A 14 -6.68 11.50 -6.92
N ASP A 15 -6.95 10.20 -6.81
CA ASP A 15 -7.49 9.60 -5.58
C ASP A 15 -6.38 9.25 -4.58
N GLY A 16 -5.28 8.68 -5.09
CA GLY A 16 -4.13 8.28 -4.30
C GLY A 16 -4.47 7.38 -3.11
N ALA A 17 -5.53 6.58 -3.19
CA ALA A 17 -6.05 5.78 -2.09
C ALA A 17 -5.64 4.31 -2.21
N ILE A 18 -5.24 3.69 -1.11
CA ILE A 18 -5.08 2.24 -0.98
C ILE A 18 -6.32 1.72 -0.30
N ILE A 19 -6.98 0.73 -0.92
CA ILE A 19 -8.12 0.02 -0.34
C ILE A 19 -7.77 -1.45 -0.20
N VAL A 20 -8.07 -2.02 0.96
CA VAL A 20 -7.92 -3.44 1.27
C VAL A 20 -9.30 -4.09 1.28
N TRP A 21 -9.42 -5.21 0.58
CA TRP A 21 -10.65 -5.98 0.43
C TRP A 21 -10.45 -7.37 1.01
N ASN A 22 -11.46 -7.89 1.71
CA ASN A 22 -11.50 -9.30 2.08
C ASN A 22 -12.19 -10.06 0.93
N MET A 23 -11.48 -11.03 0.36
CA MET A 23 -11.96 -11.78 -0.80
C MET A 23 -12.99 -12.85 -0.45
N GLU A 24 -12.96 -13.37 0.78
CA GLU A 24 -13.95 -14.33 1.28
C GLU A 24 -15.31 -13.66 1.49
N THR A 25 -15.33 -12.52 2.20
CA THR A 25 -16.57 -11.78 2.46
C THR A 25 -16.99 -10.90 1.28
N LYS A 26 -16.07 -10.60 0.35
CA LYS A 26 -16.24 -9.69 -0.80
C LYS A 26 -16.53 -8.25 -0.39
N GLU A 27 -16.04 -7.84 0.78
CA GLU A 27 -16.26 -6.51 1.34
C GLU A 27 -14.95 -5.74 1.55
N PRO A 28 -14.98 -4.39 1.48
CA PRO A 28 -13.82 -3.57 1.82
C PRO A 28 -13.55 -3.64 3.33
N VAL A 29 -12.32 -3.98 3.70
CA VAL A 29 -11.88 -3.93 5.10
C VAL A 29 -11.66 -2.49 5.51
N CYS A 30 -10.78 -1.77 4.79
CA CYS A 30 -10.39 -0.40 5.11
C CYS A 30 -9.64 0.27 3.95
N GLY A 31 -9.38 1.57 4.09
CA GLY A 31 -8.56 2.32 3.15
C GLY A 31 -7.75 3.43 3.81
N SER A 32 -6.70 3.89 3.13
CA SER A 32 -5.84 4.99 3.57
C SER A 32 -5.18 5.67 2.38
N ALA A 33 -4.71 6.90 2.56
CA ALA A 33 -3.95 7.60 1.52
C ALA A 33 -2.60 6.91 1.27
N ALA A 34 -2.32 6.55 0.02
CA ALA A 34 -1.11 5.88 -0.44
C ALA A 34 0.16 6.69 -0.14
N GLN A 35 0.04 8.02 -0.16
CA GLN A 35 1.12 8.96 0.04
C GLN A 35 0.70 10.16 0.88
N HIS A 36 1.69 10.85 1.43
CA HIS A 36 1.48 12.17 2.02
C HIS A 36 1.10 13.18 0.94
N LYS A 37 0.33 14.21 1.29
CA LYS A 37 -0.09 15.26 0.34
C LYS A 37 1.08 16.00 -0.33
N SER A 38 2.22 16.08 0.35
CA SER A 38 3.45 16.70 -0.14
C SER A 38 4.43 15.73 -0.82
N ALA A 39 4.11 14.42 -0.85
CA ALA A 39 4.95 13.41 -1.47
C ALA A 39 4.60 13.24 -2.96
N GLY A 40 5.50 12.61 -3.71
CA GLY A 40 5.23 12.25 -5.09
C GLY A 40 4.26 11.08 -5.22
N ILE A 41 3.83 10.82 -6.46
CA ILE A 41 2.80 9.83 -6.80
C ILE A 41 3.29 8.40 -6.55
N THR A 42 2.44 7.58 -5.95
CA THR A 42 2.58 6.14 -5.72
C THR A 42 2.14 5.41 -6.98
N TYR A 43 2.98 4.53 -7.50
CA TYR A 43 2.73 3.84 -8.77
C TYR A 43 2.49 2.35 -8.61
N CYS A 44 2.97 1.72 -7.54
CA CYS A 44 2.93 0.27 -7.41
C CYS A 44 2.72 -0.20 -5.98
N LEU A 45 2.22 -1.44 -5.87
CA LEU A 45 2.01 -2.18 -4.64
C LEU A 45 2.66 -3.56 -4.77
N ALA A 46 3.19 -4.09 -3.68
CA ALA A 46 3.64 -5.48 -3.56
C ALA A 46 3.22 -6.06 -2.22
N THR A 47 2.78 -7.32 -2.19
CA THR A 47 2.43 -8.05 -0.97
C THR A 47 3.66 -8.74 -0.40
N SER A 48 3.71 -8.90 0.92
CA SER A 48 4.69 -9.79 1.54
C SER A 48 4.35 -11.24 1.20
N LYS A 49 5.39 -12.06 1.00
CA LYS A 49 5.26 -13.51 0.77
C LYS A 49 5.23 -14.31 2.09
N GLU A 50 5.66 -13.69 3.18
CA GLU A 50 5.77 -14.32 4.51
C GLU A 50 4.58 -13.99 5.40
N ASP A 51 3.99 -12.80 5.24
CA ASP A 51 2.89 -12.33 6.07
C ASP A 51 1.84 -11.61 5.22
N GLU A 52 0.68 -12.24 5.06
CA GLU A 52 -0.41 -11.70 4.25
C GLU A 52 -1.08 -10.44 4.81
N PHE A 53 -0.78 -10.08 6.07
CA PHE A 53 -1.20 -8.81 6.67
C PHE A 53 -0.21 -7.68 6.38
N GLN A 54 0.81 -7.93 5.57
CA GLN A 54 1.86 -6.96 5.25
C GLN A 54 1.98 -6.72 3.75
N PHE A 55 2.19 -5.46 3.38
CA PHE A 55 2.43 -5.07 2.00
C PHE A 55 3.22 -3.76 1.92
N TYR A 56 3.60 -3.39 0.70
CA TYR A 56 4.43 -2.24 0.41
C TYR A 56 3.79 -1.41 -0.70
N SER A 57 4.01 -0.10 -0.66
CA SER A 57 3.68 0.81 -1.73
C SER A 57 4.89 1.66 -2.09
N ALA A 58 5.07 1.96 -3.38
CA ALA A 58 6.16 2.85 -3.80
C ALA A 58 5.85 3.67 -5.03
N GLY A 59 6.64 4.73 -5.21
CA GLY A 59 6.48 5.68 -6.30
C GLY A 59 7.60 6.71 -6.38
N SER A 60 7.26 7.94 -6.76
CA SER A 60 8.18 9.08 -6.82
C SER A 60 8.58 9.55 -5.42
N GLY A 61 9.75 9.12 -4.95
CA GLY A 61 10.29 9.52 -3.64
C GLY A 61 9.48 9.02 -2.45
N THR A 62 8.57 8.06 -2.67
CA THR A 62 7.74 7.43 -1.65
C THR A 62 7.99 5.93 -1.67
N LEU A 63 8.27 5.36 -0.50
CA LEU A 63 8.31 3.94 -0.24
C LEU A 63 7.75 3.75 1.17
N ARG A 64 6.69 2.95 1.30
CA ARG A 64 6.00 2.75 2.57
C ARG A 64 5.75 1.26 2.78
N PHE A 65 5.97 0.83 4.01
CA PHE A 65 5.53 -0.45 4.54
C PHE A 65 4.17 -0.29 5.19
N TRP A 66 3.31 -1.29 5.04
CA TRP A 66 1.95 -1.28 5.54
C TRP A 66 1.65 -2.55 6.34
N GLN A 67 0.96 -2.37 7.46
CA GLN A 67 0.42 -3.45 8.27
C GLN A 67 -1.11 -3.34 8.32
N LEU A 68 -1.78 -4.44 8.01
CA LEU A 68 -3.23 -4.58 8.06
C LEU A 68 -3.67 -5.04 9.45
N ASP A 69 -4.50 -4.21 10.08
CA ASP A 69 -5.15 -4.46 11.35
C ASP A 69 -6.64 -4.70 11.09
N VAL A 70 -7.00 -5.97 10.88
CA VAL A 70 -8.36 -6.37 10.48
C VAL A 70 -9.38 -6.06 11.58
N SER A 71 -9.04 -6.32 12.84
CA SER A 71 -9.96 -6.11 13.97
C SER A 71 -10.32 -4.63 14.13
N ASN A 72 -9.37 -3.73 13.91
CA ASN A 72 -9.62 -2.29 13.94
C ASN A 72 -9.99 -1.69 12.59
N ARG A 73 -10.06 -2.51 11.53
CA ARG A 73 -10.32 -2.11 10.14
C ARG A 73 -9.43 -0.94 9.70
N LYS A 74 -8.11 -1.10 9.85
CA LYS A 74 -7.13 -0.07 9.49
C LYS A 74 -5.89 -0.67 8.83
N ILE A 75 -5.21 0.16 8.04
CA ILE A 75 -3.83 -0.09 7.60
C ILE A 75 -2.92 0.98 8.20
N ARG A 76 -1.77 0.57 8.74
CA ARG A 76 -0.79 1.45 9.36
C ARG A 76 0.43 1.56 8.48
N ALA A 77 0.79 2.80 8.11
CA ALA A 77 1.93 3.07 7.26
C ALA A 77 3.20 3.32 8.09
N THR A 78 4.33 2.83 7.60
CA THR A 78 5.67 3.24 8.03
C THR A 78 6.46 3.69 6.81
N ASP A 79 6.94 4.93 6.83
CA ASP A 79 7.73 5.47 5.73
C ASP A 79 9.14 4.90 5.74
N ILE A 80 9.60 4.39 4.61
CA ILE A 80 10.93 3.83 4.44
C ILE A 80 11.82 4.88 3.79
N ASN A 81 12.85 5.31 4.51
CA ASN A 81 13.84 6.24 4.00
C ASN A 81 14.86 5.50 3.11
N THR A 82 15.03 5.95 1.88
CA THR A 82 15.99 5.36 0.92
C THR A 82 17.30 6.16 0.79
N GLY A 83 17.53 7.07 1.73
CA GLY A 83 18.70 7.94 1.82
C GLY A 83 18.59 9.17 0.94
N ILE A 84 19.75 9.68 0.51
CA ILE A 84 19.86 10.92 -0.28
C ILE A 84 19.41 10.71 -1.73
N VAL A 85 19.43 9.47 -2.21
CA VAL A 85 19.07 9.14 -3.59
C VAL A 85 17.55 9.10 -3.74
N LYS A 86 17.00 10.12 -4.42
CA LYS A 86 15.60 10.12 -4.83
C LYS A 86 15.38 9.07 -5.92
N ARG A 87 14.45 8.14 -5.68
CA ARG A 87 14.06 7.09 -6.64
C ARG A 87 12.64 7.31 -7.13
N ILE A 88 12.38 6.89 -8.37
CA ILE A 88 11.03 6.77 -8.91
C ILE A 88 10.79 5.27 -9.13
N VAL A 89 10.05 4.66 -8.22
CA VAL A 89 9.76 3.22 -8.27
C VAL A 89 8.48 3.00 -9.07
N LYS A 90 8.61 2.45 -10.28
CA LYS A 90 7.46 2.18 -11.16
C LYS A 90 6.86 0.78 -10.97
N CYS A 91 7.63 -0.17 -10.45
CA CYS A 91 7.20 -1.53 -10.17
C CYS A 91 7.96 -2.12 -8.97
N MET A 92 7.36 -3.14 -8.33
CA MET A 92 7.90 -3.88 -7.19
C MET A 92 7.34 -5.30 -7.22
N THR A 93 8.09 -6.29 -6.72
CA THR A 93 7.77 -7.73 -6.79
C THR A 93 8.09 -8.46 -5.50
#